data_AF-A0A1G8SUD8-F1
#
_entry.id   AF-A0A1G8SUD8-F1
#
_cell.length_a   1.000
_cell.length_b   1.000
_cell.length_c   1.000
_cell.angle_alpha   90.00
_cell.angle_beta   90.00
_cell.angle_gamma   90.00
#
_symmetry.space_group_name_H-M   'P 1'
#
loop_
_entity.id
_entity.type
_entity.pdbx_description
1 polymer ?
#
loop_
_entity_poly.entity_id
_entity_poly.type
_entity_poly.pdbx_seq_one_letter_code
_entity_poly.pdbx_strand_id
1 'polypeptide(L)'
;MRIEQVILGTGERLPMLVDDDGLPLVHACEWLLARRLREFATLSRNASELLVAQRWAAKRHLDIYERIRLGRPFSEADLTSLIEHLGRPQPTSHKVAKLAVSPDTHNKRLSTTHRHLLWYIDELIADPSTSKERAEQLVAQRAKIDKIFLSAFKRTEGDRKHHKRLTLKQAQFLQDALDPDGTIRFGRDARGRLRNFLMVSLLIFLGLRTGELLSLRVHDVHFGAITTITIQRRSMSKIDPRRRPPRVKRLGRKLPIDSSRLGILLDDYINNERQWCLKHGKAQETGFLFLSDEGMPLSVDRLQQLFKDLRQRFPKELPPHLTAHSLRYTFTDTIYKELRKQGVEESRIEKILMWLRGDSSPESQDAYIDFGAMANEAVANFQSLMASKGNANDVPF
;
A
#
# COMPACT_ATOMS: atom_id res chain seq x y z
N MET A 1 6.71 -19.90 16.70
CA MET A 1 6.83 -19.47 15.30
C MET A 1 6.46 -18.00 15.11
N ARG A 2 7.32 -17.25 14.41
CA ARG A 2 7.13 -15.81 14.09
C ARG A 2 7.71 -15.48 12.71
N ILE A 3 7.49 -14.24 12.27
CA ILE A 3 8.10 -13.72 11.03
C ILE A 3 9.13 -12.68 11.39
N GLU A 4 10.35 -12.92 10.93
CA GLU A 4 11.45 -11.97 11.01
C GLU A 4 11.69 -11.32 9.65
N GLN A 5 12.44 -10.22 9.66
CA GLN A 5 12.79 -9.49 8.45
C GLN A 5 14.31 -9.49 8.33
N VAL A 6 14.80 -10.04 7.23
CA VAL A 6 16.21 -9.99 6.86
C VAL A 6 16.42 -8.79 5.95
N ILE A 7 17.46 -8.00 6.21
CA ILE A 7 17.89 -6.86 5.38
C ILE A 7 19.23 -7.22 4.73
N LEU A 8 19.26 -7.30 3.41
CA LEU A 8 20.45 -7.68 2.67
C LEU A 8 21.44 -6.52 2.52
N GLY A 9 22.66 -6.84 2.09
CA GLY A 9 23.72 -5.89 1.75
C GLY A 9 23.34 -4.87 0.65
N THR A 10 22.23 -5.04 -0.04
CA THR A 10 21.69 -4.08 -1.02
C THR A 10 20.60 -3.15 -0.43
N GLY A 11 20.10 -3.44 0.77
CA GLY A 11 18.90 -2.82 1.34
C GLY A 11 17.59 -3.53 0.98
N GLU A 12 17.66 -4.58 0.16
CA GLU A 12 16.55 -5.49 -0.07
C GLU A 12 16.09 -6.15 1.23
N ARG A 13 14.78 -6.36 1.34
CA ARG A 13 14.15 -6.92 2.54
C ARG A 13 13.39 -8.17 2.18
N LEU A 14 13.56 -9.20 3.00
CA LEU A 14 12.89 -10.49 2.82
C LEU A 14 12.26 -10.92 4.14
N PRO A 15 11.01 -11.40 4.13
CA PRO A 15 10.42 -12.03 5.30
C PRO A 15 10.98 -13.45 5.46
N MET A 16 11.30 -13.82 6.68
CA MET A 16 11.75 -15.16 7.04
C MET A 16 10.79 -15.73 8.08
N LEU A 17 10.27 -16.92 7.84
CA LEU A 17 9.48 -17.63 8.85
C LEU A 17 10.45 -18.41 9.72
N VAL A 18 10.38 -18.19 11.02
CA VAL A 18 11.17 -18.93 12.00
C VAL A 18 10.25 -19.69 12.95
N ASP A 19 10.75 -20.81 13.46
CA ASP A 19 10.04 -21.64 14.42
C ASP A 19 10.01 -21.02 15.83
N ASP A 20 9.80 -21.83 16.87
CA ASP A 20 9.83 -21.36 18.27
C ASP A 20 11.27 -21.23 18.80
N ASP A 21 12.21 -22.01 18.28
CA ASP A 21 13.64 -21.96 18.62
C ASP A 21 14.38 -20.85 17.84
N GLY A 22 13.71 -20.22 16.87
CA GLY A 22 14.27 -19.16 16.04
C GLY A 22 14.99 -19.68 14.79
N LEU A 23 14.86 -20.98 14.48
CA LEU A 23 15.42 -21.57 13.27
C LEU A 23 14.49 -21.31 12.07
N PRO A 24 15.03 -21.10 10.87
CA PRO A 24 14.23 -20.90 9.68
C PRO A 24 13.39 -22.14 9.33
N LEU A 25 12.11 -21.93 9.01
CA LEU A 25 11.30 -22.95 8.34
C LEU A 25 11.77 -23.04 6.88
N VAL A 26 12.76 -23.91 6.63
CA VAL A 26 13.55 -24.01 5.39
C VAL A 26 12.68 -23.88 4.14
N HIS A 27 11.75 -24.81 3.92
CA HIS A 27 10.94 -24.83 2.71
C HIS A 27 9.97 -23.65 2.57
N ALA A 28 9.48 -23.08 3.69
CA ALA A 28 8.69 -21.85 3.63
C ALA A 28 9.55 -20.67 3.18
N CYS A 29 10.79 -20.61 3.67
CA CYS A 29 11.75 -19.57 3.32
C CYS A 29 12.24 -19.71 1.88
N GLU A 30 12.50 -20.93 1.40
CA GLU A 30 12.82 -21.23 0.00
C GLU A 30 11.72 -20.76 -0.94
N TRP A 31 10.44 -21.06 -0.64
CA TRP A 31 9.32 -20.61 -1.47
C TRP A 31 9.22 -19.08 -1.56
N LEU A 32 9.53 -18.38 -0.46
CA LEU A 32 9.59 -16.91 -0.43
C LEU A 32 10.80 -16.38 -1.22
N LEU A 33 11.95 -17.03 -1.12
CA LEU A 33 13.18 -16.70 -1.84
C LEU A 33 13.02 -16.89 -3.36
N ALA A 34 12.40 -17.98 -3.80
CA ALA A 34 12.05 -18.22 -5.21
C ALA A 34 11.16 -17.09 -5.78
N ARG A 35 10.52 -16.31 -4.91
CA ARG A 35 9.65 -15.17 -5.26
C ARG A 35 10.27 -13.82 -4.91
N ARG A 36 11.58 -13.73 -4.66
CA ARG A 36 12.26 -12.50 -4.20
C ARG A 36 12.01 -11.26 -5.08
N LEU A 37 11.76 -11.45 -6.38
CA LEU A 37 11.43 -10.36 -7.32
C LEU A 37 10.05 -9.73 -7.08
N ARG A 38 9.21 -10.33 -6.22
CA ARG A 38 7.93 -9.75 -5.81
C ARG A 38 8.14 -8.63 -4.80
N GLU A 39 7.20 -7.69 -4.78
CA GLU A 39 7.14 -6.64 -3.77
C GLU A 39 7.23 -7.21 -2.34
N PHE A 40 8.08 -6.61 -1.48
CA PHE A 40 8.26 -7.03 -0.09
C PHE A 40 6.94 -7.10 0.69
N ALA A 41 6.00 -6.19 0.42
CA ALA A 41 4.66 -6.22 1.03
C ALA A 41 3.88 -7.48 0.64
N THR A 42 4.02 -7.95 -0.60
CA THR A 42 3.41 -9.20 -1.07
C THR A 42 4.08 -10.40 -0.42
N LEU A 43 5.42 -10.43 -0.36
CA LEU A 43 6.15 -11.50 0.32
C LEU A 43 5.78 -11.55 1.81
N SER A 44 5.73 -10.41 2.50
CA SER A 44 5.36 -10.32 3.92
C SER A 44 3.94 -10.80 4.19
N ARG A 45 3.01 -10.49 3.28
CA ARG A 45 1.64 -11.01 3.33
C ARG A 45 1.64 -12.51 3.14
N ASN A 46 2.31 -13.03 2.11
CA ASN A 46 2.35 -14.46 1.87
C ASN A 46 3.00 -15.20 3.05
N ALA A 47 4.07 -14.65 3.64
CA ALA A 47 4.69 -15.17 4.85
C ALA A 47 3.71 -15.23 6.03
N SER A 48 2.92 -14.17 6.22
CA SER A 48 1.86 -14.12 7.25
C SER A 48 0.75 -15.13 7.01
N GLU A 49 0.42 -15.42 5.75
CA GLU A 49 -0.57 -16.42 5.36
C GLU A 49 -0.02 -17.85 5.57
N LEU A 50 1.24 -18.11 5.22
CA LEU A 50 1.90 -19.39 5.47
C LEU A 50 2.08 -19.67 6.97
N LEU A 51 2.37 -18.64 7.77
CA LEU A 51 2.48 -18.80 9.23
C LEU A 51 1.19 -19.37 9.84
N VAL A 52 0.02 -19.05 9.26
CA VAL A 52 -1.27 -19.61 9.70
C VAL A 52 -1.33 -21.12 9.44
N ALA A 53 -0.89 -21.56 8.26
CA ALA A 53 -0.82 -22.99 7.91
C ALA A 53 0.21 -23.75 8.77
N GLN A 54 1.36 -23.14 9.03
CA GLN A 54 2.39 -23.74 9.89
C GLN A 54 1.89 -23.88 11.34
N ARG A 55 1.19 -22.87 11.88
CA ARG A 55 0.52 -22.95 13.19
C ARG A 55 -0.53 -24.05 13.26
N TRP A 56 -1.25 -24.31 12.18
CA TRP A 56 -2.17 -25.45 12.11
C TRP A 56 -1.42 -26.78 12.24
N ALA A 57 -0.29 -26.92 11.54
CA ALA A 57 0.52 -28.13 11.55
C ALA A 57 1.15 -28.39 12.94
N ALA A 58 1.75 -27.37 13.53
CA ALA A 58 2.33 -27.45 14.88
C ALA A 58 1.30 -27.84 15.94
N LYS A 59 0.07 -27.28 15.88
CA LYS A 59 -1.03 -27.65 16.79
C LYS A 59 -1.45 -29.12 16.70
N ARG A 60 -1.12 -29.78 15.59
CA ARG A 60 -1.41 -31.20 15.35
C ARG A 60 -0.17 -32.08 15.50
N HIS A 61 0.96 -31.50 15.90
CA HIS A 61 2.26 -32.19 15.94
C HIS A 61 2.61 -32.82 14.58
N LEU A 62 2.30 -32.11 13.49
CA LEU A 62 2.56 -32.53 12.13
C LEU A 62 3.66 -31.67 11.50
N ASP A 63 4.57 -32.31 10.80
CA ASP A 63 5.45 -31.65 9.83
C ASP A 63 4.85 -31.83 8.42
N ILE A 64 4.44 -30.71 7.80
CA ILE A 64 3.84 -30.70 6.47
C ILE A 64 4.81 -31.25 5.43
N TYR A 65 6.08 -30.87 5.51
CA TYR A 65 7.08 -31.14 4.48
C TYR A 65 7.57 -32.57 4.56
N GLU A 66 7.87 -33.06 5.76
CA GLU A 66 8.23 -34.46 5.99
C GLU A 66 7.12 -35.40 5.55
N ARG A 67 5.86 -35.03 5.86
CA ARG A 67 4.71 -35.84 5.47
C ARG A 67 4.57 -35.97 3.96
N ILE A 68 4.74 -34.87 3.22
CA ILE A 68 4.76 -34.89 1.75
C ILE A 68 5.96 -35.67 1.24
N ARG A 69 7.17 -35.44 1.78
CA ARG A 69 8.43 -36.09 1.36
C ARG A 69 8.36 -37.60 1.50
N LEU A 70 7.87 -38.09 2.65
CA LEU A 70 7.68 -39.51 2.96
C LEU A 70 6.48 -40.15 2.23
N GLY A 71 5.74 -39.40 1.41
CA GLY A 71 4.62 -39.92 0.62
C GLY A 71 3.41 -40.30 1.44
N ARG A 72 3.30 -39.78 2.66
CA ARG A 72 2.14 -39.99 3.52
C ARG A 72 1.04 -39.00 3.08
N PRO A 73 -0.04 -39.47 2.44
CA PRO A 73 -1.05 -38.55 1.92
C PRO A 73 -1.73 -37.77 3.06
N PHE A 74 -2.15 -36.55 2.77
CA PHE A 74 -3.13 -35.87 3.61
C PHE A 74 -4.49 -36.55 3.44
N SER A 75 -5.12 -36.90 4.54
CA SER A 75 -6.51 -37.34 4.53
C SER A 75 -7.42 -36.16 4.14
N GLU A 76 -8.65 -36.45 3.74
CA GLU A 76 -9.63 -35.39 3.48
C GLU A 76 -9.96 -34.59 4.75
N ALA A 77 -9.93 -35.26 5.91
CA ALA A 77 -10.09 -34.62 7.22
C ALA A 77 -8.93 -33.66 7.53
N ASP A 78 -7.69 -34.03 7.20
CA ASP A 78 -6.53 -33.15 7.37
C ASP A 78 -6.69 -31.87 6.54
N LEU A 79 -7.04 -32.00 5.26
CA LEU A 79 -7.17 -30.87 4.33
C LEU A 79 -8.35 -29.97 4.70
N THR A 80 -9.50 -30.56 5.01
CA THR A 80 -10.69 -29.82 5.47
C THR A 80 -10.40 -29.05 6.74
N SER A 81 -9.68 -29.67 7.70
CA SER A 81 -9.31 -28.99 8.93
C SER A 81 -8.30 -27.84 8.71
N LEU A 82 -7.34 -28.02 7.81
CA LEU A 82 -6.43 -26.94 7.43
C LEU A 82 -7.21 -25.76 6.85
N ILE A 83 -8.09 -26.02 5.88
CA ILE A 83 -8.95 -25.00 5.27
C ILE A 83 -9.75 -24.25 6.32
N GLU A 84 -10.42 -24.96 7.23
CA GLU A 84 -11.15 -24.34 8.32
C GLU A 84 -10.25 -23.43 9.18
N HIS A 85 -9.05 -23.90 9.52
CA HIS A 85 -8.08 -23.14 10.30
C HIS A 85 -7.60 -21.87 9.59
N LEU A 86 -7.43 -21.90 8.26
CA LEU A 86 -7.11 -20.71 7.46
C LEU A 86 -8.20 -19.62 7.59
N GLY A 87 -9.44 -20.01 7.88
CA GLY A 87 -10.58 -19.10 8.13
C GLY A 87 -10.63 -18.49 9.53
N ARG A 88 -9.82 -18.98 10.48
CA ARG A 88 -9.84 -18.51 11.87
C ARG A 88 -9.01 -17.23 12.06
N PRO A 89 -9.41 -16.30 12.94
CA PRO A 89 -8.54 -15.18 13.31
C PRO A 89 -7.24 -15.69 13.93
N GLN A 90 -6.16 -14.92 13.78
CA GLN A 90 -4.95 -15.16 14.57
C GLN A 90 -5.08 -14.44 15.91
N PRO A 91 -4.64 -15.04 17.03
CA PRO A 91 -4.69 -14.38 18.33
C PRO A 91 -3.91 -13.06 18.27
N THR A 92 -4.58 -11.96 18.62
CA THR A 92 -3.95 -10.64 18.81
C THR A 92 -4.18 -10.20 20.23
N SER A 93 -3.19 -9.52 20.82
CA SER A 93 -3.05 -9.34 22.27
C SER A 93 -4.22 -8.61 22.97
N HIS A 94 -5.15 -7.93 22.28
CA HIS A 94 -6.08 -6.99 22.94
C HIS A 94 -7.50 -6.82 22.35
N LYS A 95 -8.11 -7.78 21.63
CA LYS A 95 -9.54 -7.67 21.23
C LYS A 95 -10.29 -8.99 21.21
N VAL A 96 -11.61 -8.92 21.46
CA VAL A 96 -12.58 -10.00 21.22
C VAL A 96 -12.32 -10.59 19.82
N ALA A 97 -11.91 -11.85 19.77
CA ALA A 97 -11.61 -12.53 18.52
C ALA A 97 -12.91 -12.82 17.78
N LYS A 98 -13.08 -12.25 16.57
CA LYS A 98 -14.19 -12.62 15.67
C LYS A 98 -14.14 -14.12 15.38
N LEU A 99 -15.29 -14.80 15.27
CA LEU A 99 -15.34 -16.25 14.96
C LEU A 99 -14.62 -16.62 13.64
N ALA A 100 -14.64 -15.75 12.63
CA ALA A 100 -13.99 -15.98 11.34
C ALA A 100 -13.43 -14.68 10.72
N VAL A 101 -12.46 -14.84 9.82
CA VAL A 101 -11.94 -13.74 8.96
C VAL A 101 -12.86 -13.50 7.76
N SER A 102 -12.69 -12.37 7.06
CA SER A 102 -13.47 -12.06 5.85
C SER A 102 -13.22 -13.11 4.73
N PRO A 103 -14.20 -13.35 3.83
CA PRO A 103 -14.02 -14.26 2.69
C PRO A 103 -12.78 -13.94 1.85
N ASP A 104 -12.51 -12.66 1.60
CA ASP A 104 -11.30 -12.21 0.89
C ASP A 104 -10.00 -12.58 1.63
N THR A 105 -9.94 -12.41 2.96
CA THR A 105 -8.77 -12.79 3.75
C THR A 105 -8.58 -14.31 3.75
N HIS A 106 -9.68 -15.05 3.88
CA HIS A 106 -9.67 -16.51 3.83
C HIS A 106 -9.18 -17.02 2.47
N ASN A 107 -9.73 -16.50 1.37
CA ASN A 107 -9.33 -16.87 0.02
C ASN A 107 -7.86 -16.55 -0.27
N LYS A 108 -7.32 -15.45 0.27
CA LYS A 108 -5.88 -15.13 0.14
C LYS A 108 -5.01 -16.15 0.88
N ARG A 109 -5.36 -16.49 2.12
CA ARG A 109 -4.68 -17.54 2.90
C ARG A 109 -4.75 -18.90 2.22
N LEU A 110 -5.92 -19.26 1.73
CA LEU A 110 -6.18 -20.47 0.95
C LEU A 110 -5.28 -20.51 -0.30
N SER A 111 -5.31 -19.46 -1.12
CA SER A 111 -4.52 -19.33 -2.34
C SER A 111 -3.00 -19.41 -2.10
N THR A 112 -2.50 -18.77 -1.04
CA THR A 112 -1.07 -18.80 -0.72
C THR A 112 -0.64 -20.17 -0.19
N THR A 113 -1.41 -20.75 0.73
CA THR A 113 -1.15 -22.09 1.27
C THR A 113 -1.19 -23.13 0.15
N HIS A 114 -2.21 -23.05 -0.70
CA HIS A 114 -2.37 -23.91 -1.86
C HIS A 114 -1.14 -23.88 -2.78
N ARG A 115 -0.76 -22.68 -3.24
CA ARG A 115 0.41 -22.49 -4.11
C ARG A 115 1.74 -22.89 -3.48
N HIS A 116 1.82 -22.87 -2.16
CA HIS A 116 3.00 -23.34 -1.43
C HIS A 116 3.09 -24.85 -1.38
N LEU A 117 1.99 -25.52 -1.03
CA LEU A 117 1.93 -26.98 -1.02
C LEU A 117 2.19 -27.58 -2.41
N LEU A 118 1.55 -27.02 -3.45
CA LEU A 118 1.77 -27.49 -4.82
C LEU A 118 3.21 -27.26 -5.28
N TRP A 119 3.79 -26.09 -4.98
CA TRP A 119 5.19 -25.83 -5.30
C TRP A 119 6.12 -26.88 -4.68
N TYR A 120 5.96 -27.18 -3.39
CA TYR A 120 6.83 -28.15 -2.74
C TYR A 120 6.68 -29.57 -3.32
N ILE A 121 5.46 -29.96 -3.70
CA ILE A 121 5.23 -31.22 -4.42
C ILE A 121 5.90 -31.20 -5.80
N ASP A 122 5.80 -30.08 -6.52
CA ASP A 122 6.41 -29.92 -7.84
C ASP A 122 7.96 -30.00 -7.77
N GLU A 123 8.59 -29.43 -6.73
CA GLU A 123 10.04 -29.56 -6.51
C GLU A 123 10.44 -31.03 -6.26
N LEU A 124 9.67 -31.78 -5.46
CA LEU A 124 9.94 -33.19 -5.21
C LEU A 124 9.75 -34.06 -6.46
N ILE A 125 8.79 -33.73 -7.33
CA ILE A 125 8.60 -34.41 -8.63
C ILE A 125 9.77 -34.11 -9.56
N ALA A 126 10.30 -32.89 -9.55
CA ALA A 126 11.42 -32.48 -10.39
C ALA A 126 12.79 -33.01 -9.90
N ASP A 127 12.88 -33.48 -8.66
CA ASP A 127 14.10 -34.04 -8.08
C ASP A 127 14.52 -35.34 -8.80
N PRO A 128 15.74 -35.41 -9.39
CA PRO A 128 16.24 -36.61 -10.07
C PRO A 128 16.35 -37.86 -9.20
N SER A 129 16.40 -37.70 -7.87
CA SER A 129 16.44 -38.82 -6.92
C SER A 129 15.08 -39.47 -6.66
N THR A 130 13.99 -38.85 -7.12
CA THR A 130 12.63 -39.35 -6.96
C THR A 130 12.34 -40.49 -7.95
N SER A 131 11.97 -41.68 -7.45
CA SER A 131 11.60 -42.81 -8.32
C SER A 131 10.32 -42.52 -9.12
N LYS A 132 10.12 -43.26 -10.22
CA LYS A 132 8.94 -43.09 -11.08
C LYS A 132 7.64 -43.36 -10.31
N GLU A 133 7.58 -44.43 -9.53
CA GLU A 133 6.42 -44.79 -8.70
C GLU A 133 6.15 -43.69 -7.67
N ARG A 134 7.20 -43.10 -7.11
CA ARG A 134 7.09 -42.01 -6.14
C ARG A 134 6.56 -40.73 -6.79
N ALA A 135 7.03 -40.40 -7.99
CA ALA A 135 6.53 -39.27 -8.76
C ALA A 135 5.03 -39.43 -9.09
N GLU A 136 4.58 -40.62 -9.48
CA GLU A 136 3.16 -40.91 -9.73
C GLU A 136 2.29 -40.69 -8.47
N GLN A 137 2.76 -41.14 -7.30
CA GLN A 137 2.08 -40.87 -6.03
C GLN A 137 1.99 -39.38 -5.70
N LEU A 138 3.07 -38.62 -5.93
CA LEU A 138 3.11 -37.18 -5.73
C LEU A 138 2.14 -36.46 -6.66
N VAL A 139 2.04 -36.87 -7.93
CA VAL A 139 1.07 -36.34 -8.90
C VAL A 139 -0.37 -36.58 -8.44
N ALA A 140 -0.68 -37.78 -7.94
CA ALA A 140 -2.01 -38.08 -7.39
C ALA A 140 -2.32 -37.22 -6.14
N GLN A 141 -1.35 -37.07 -5.24
CA GLN A 141 -1.48 -36.22 -4.05
C GLN A 141 -1.70 -34.75 -4.44
N ARG A 142 -0.96 -34.25 -5.43
CA ARG A 142 -1.09 -32.91 -6.00
C ARG A 142 -2.51 -32.64 -6.50
N ALA A 143 -3.05 -33.55 -7.33
CA ALA A 143 -4.39 -33.43 -7.89
C ALA A 143 -5.48 -33.43 -6.80
N LYS A 144 -5.30 -34.24 -5.75
CA LYS A 144 -6.23 -34.27 -4.60
C LYS A 144 -6.24 -32.94 -3.85
N ILE A 145 -5.06 -32.39 -3.54
CA ILE A 145 -4.94 -31.09 -2.86
C ILE A 145 -5.56 -29.99 -3.72
N ASP A 146 -5.26 -29.97 -5.02
CA ASP A 146 -5.76 -28.97 -5.96
C ASP A 146 -7.30 -28.96 -6.00
N LYS A 147 -7.92 -30.13 -6.18
CA LYS A 147 -9.37 -30.29 -6.17
C LYS A 147 -10.03 -29.75 -4.89
N ILE A 148 -9.49 -30.10 -3.72
CA ILE A 148 -10.08 -29.74 -2.42
C ILE A 148 -9.87 -28.23 -2.12
N PHE A 149 -8.71 -27.67 -2.45
CA PHE A 149 -8.48 -26.24 -2.24
C PHE A 149 -9.28 -25.37 -3.21
N LEU A 150 -9.45 -25.78 -4.46
CA LEU A 150 -10.25 -25.03 -5.43
C LEU A 150 -11.74 -24.97 -5.06
N SER A 151 -12.31 -26.04 -4.51
CA SER A 151 -13.70 -26.07 -4.06
C SER A 151 -13.97 -25.22 -2.80
N ALA A 152 -12.92 -24.90 -2.03
CA ALA A 152 -13.04 -24.15 -0.78
C ALA A 152 -13.08 -22.62 -0.95
N PHE A 153 -12.87 -22.10 -2.16
CA PHE A 153 -12.93 -20.66 -2.41
C PHE A 153 -14.34 -20.12 -2.20
N LYS A 154 -14.47 -19.09 -1.36
CA LYS A 154 -15.75 -18.44 -1.08
C LYS A 154 -16.00 -17.32 -2.06
N ARG A 155 -17.26 -17.13 -2.49
CA ARG A 155 -17.64 -15.92 -3.21
C ARG A 155 -17.40 -14.71 -2.31
N THR A 156 -16.61 -13.76 -2.79
CA THR A 156 -16.55 -12.44 -2.19
C THR A 156 -17.75 -11.68 -2.72
N GLU A 157 -18.65 -11.24 -1.84
CA GLU A 157 -19.64 -10.24 -2.24
C GLU A 157 -18.90 -9.08 -2.90
N GLY A 158 -19.27 -8.79 -4.15
CA GLY A 158 -18.77 -7.63 -4.85
C GLY A 158 -19.14 -6.44 -4.02
N ASP A 159 -18.16 -5.91 -3.28
CA ASP A 159 -18.29 -4.73 -2.44
C ASP A 159 -18.95 -3.67 -3.35
N ARG A 160 -20.26 -3.44 -3.20
CA ARG A 160 -20.99 -2.33 -3.84
C ARG A 160 -20.41 -1.10 -3.18
N LYS A 161 -19.19 -0.74 -3.57
CA LYS A 161 -18.42 0.38 -3.03
C LYS A 161 -19.14 1.62 -3.52
N HIS A 162 -20.12 2.08 -2.74
CA HIS A 162 -20.54 3.46 -2.77
C HIS A 162 -19.28 4.31 -2.87
N HIS A 163 -19.18 5.13 -3.91
CA HIS A 163 -18.00 5.91 -4.23
C HIS A 163 -17.51 6.64 -2.98
N LYS A 164 -16.43 6.13 -2.36
CA LYS A 164 -15.85 6.62 -1.10
C LYS A 164 -15.05 7.90 -1.36
N ARG A 165 -15.68 8.90 -1.98
CA ARG A 165 -15.14 10.24 -2.23
C ARG A 165 -15.68 11.20 -1.18
N LEU A 166 -14.99 12.32 -1.01
CA LEU A 166 -15.48 13.48 -0.28
C LEU A 166 -16.37 14.33 -1.20
N THR A 167 -17.35 15.00 -0.61
CA THR A 167 -18.02 16.14 -1.27
C THR A 167 -17.09 17.35 -1.29
N LEU A 168 -17.39 18.33 -2.13
CA LEU A 168 -16.61 19.57 -2.18
C LEU A 168 -16.57 20.30 -0.84
N LYS A 169 -17.71 20.35 -0.13
CA LYS A 169 -17.79 20.95 1.22
C LYS A 169 -16.89 20.22 2.22
N GLN A 170 -16.86 18.89 2.18
CA GLN A 170 -15.99 18.08 3.05
C GLN A 170 -14.52 18.26 2.73
N ALA A 171 -14.17 18.35 1.44
CA ALA A 171 -12.81 18.60 0.99
C ALA A 171 -12.33 19.99 1.40
N GLN A 172 -13.19 21.02 1.26
CA GLN A 172 -12.91 22.38 1.71
C GLN A 172 -12.69 22.44 3.22
N PHE A 173 -13.62 21.90 4.00
CA PHE A 173 -13.49 21.86 5.45
C PHE A 173 -12.20 21.15 5.90
N LEU A 174 -11.83 20.05 5.23
CA LEU A 174 -10.58 19.34 5.51
C LEU A 174 -9.34 20.22 5.27
N GLN A 175 -9.34 21.03 4.21
CA GLN A 175 -8.27 21.99 3.92
C GLN A 175 -8.24 23.08 4.99
N ASP A 176 -9.39 23.72 5.28
CA ASP A 176 -9.49 24.80 6.26
C ASP A 176 -9.08 24.36 7.67
N ALA A 177 -9.46 23.13 8.06
CA ALA A 177 -9.11 22.56 9.37
C ALA A 177 -7.62 22.27 9.53
N LEU A 178 -6.90 22.04 8.43
CA LEU A 178 -5.47 21.75 8.43
C LEU A 178 -4.61 22.97 8.11
N ASP A 179 -5.20 24.03 7.56
CA ASP A 179 -4.50 25.24 7.15
C ASP A 179 -3.69 25.81 8.33
N PRO A 180 -2.36 25.98 8.19
CA PRO A 180 -1.52 26.53 9.26
C PRO A 180 -1.95 27.93 9.71
N ASP A 181 -2.52 28.72 8.80
CA ASP A 181 -2.99 30.09 8.99
C ASP A 181 -4.51 30.15 9.24
N GLY A 182 -5.16 28.97 9.22
CA GLY A 182 -6.60 28.84 9.42
C GLY A 182 -7.07 29.17 10.83
N THR A 183 -8.34 29.55 10.93
CA THR A 183 -9.02 29.78 12.21
C THR A 183 -9.30 28.48 12.96
N ILE A 184 -9.54 27.39 12.23
CA ILE A 184 -9.76 26.05 12.78
C ILE A 184 -8.38 25.41 13.04
N ARG A 185 -7.96 25.38 14.29
CA ARG A 185 -6.67 24.76 14.65
C ARG A 185 -6.82 23.26 14.90
N PHE A 186 -6.32 22.43 13.98
CA PHE A 186 -6.12 21.00 14.19
C PHE A 186 -4.63 20.66 14.20
N GLY A 187 -4.17 19.96 15.24
CA GLY A 187 -2.77 19.54 15.38
C GLY A 187 -2.09 20.18 16.59
N ARG A 188 -0.99 19.58 17.05
CA ARG A 188 -0.34 19.92 18.31
C ARG A 188 0.42 21.25 18.27
N ASP A 189 1.24 21.44 17.26
CA ASP A 189 2.15 22.59 17.11
C ASP A 189 2.22 23.04 15.64
N ALA A 190 2.75 24.24 15.40
CA ALA A 190 2.78 24.87 14.08
C ALA A 190 3.45 23.99 13.00
N ARG A 191 4.54 23.33 13.36
CA ARG A 191 5.36 22.51 12.46
C ARG A 191 4.62 21.25 12.04
N GLY A 192 4.01 20.59 13.02
CA GLY A 192 3.15 19.44 12.79
C GLY A 192 1.93 19.79 11.94
N ARG A 193 1.36 20.99 12.12
CA ARG A 193 0.26 21.51 11.29
C ARG A 193 0.69 21.71 9.85
N LEU A 194 1.76 22.46 9.62
CA LEU A 194 2.30 22.69 8.27
C LEU A 194 2.60 21.39 7.55
N ARG A 195 3.31 20.45 8.20
CA ARG A 195 3.58 19.12 7.63
C ARG A 195 2.28 18.41 7.24
N ASN A 196 1.31 18.35 8.15
CA ASN A 196 0.06 17.61 7.93
C ASN A 196 -0.79 18.26 6.82
N PHE A 197 -0.82 19.59 6.77
CA PHE A 197 -1.44 20.37 5.70
C PHE A 197 -0.84 19.99 4.35
N LEU A 198 0.48 20.15 4.19
CA LEU A 198 1.18 19.81 2.95
C LEU A 198 0.91 18.36 2.51
N MET A 199 1.00 17.40 3.44
CA MET A 199 0.72 16.01 3.14
C MET A 199 -0.69 15.77 2.58
N VAL A 200 -1.71 16.38 3.19
CA VAL A 200 -3.11 16.21 2.77
C VAL A 200 -3.38 16.98 1.48
N SER A 201 -2.81 18.17 1.31
CA SER A 201 -2.89 18.97 0.09
C SER A 201 -2.27 18.26 -1.10
N LEU A 202 -1.09 17.64 -0.95
CA LEU A 202 -0.51 16.81 -2.02
C LEU A 202 -1.36 15.57 -2.34
N LEU A 203 -1.98 14.94 -1.35
CA LEU A 203 -2.87 13.78 -1.58
C LEU A 203 -4.12 14.17 -2.38
N ILE A 204 -4.71 15.33 -2.11
CA ILE A 204 -5.93 15.78 -2.79
C ILE A 204 -5.64 16.44 -4.14
N PHE A 205 -4.59 17.25 -4.26
CA PHE A 205 -4.28 18.01 -5.48
C PHE A 205 -3.56 17.20 -6.54
N LEU A 206 -2.77 16.19 -6.15
CA LEU A 206 -2.01 15.35 -7.07
C LEU A 206 -2.53 13.91 -7.10
N GLY A 207 -3.57 13.60 -6.32
CA GLY A 207 -4.18 12.28 -6.24
C GLY A 207 -3.23 11.16 -5.79
N LEU A 208 -2.17 11.47 -5.04
CA LEU A 208 -1.10 10.51 -4.73
C LEU A 208 -1.61 9.30 -3.94
N ARG A 209 -1.01 8.13 -4.17
CA ARG A 209 -1.13 7.00 -3.23
C ARG A 209 -0.29 7.28 -2.00
N THR A 210 -0.67 6.72 -0.85
CA THR A 210 0.12 6.81 0.40
C THR A 210 1.58 6.38 0.21
N GLY A 211 1.80 5.34 -0.60
CA GLY A 211 3.14 4.86 -0.93
C GLY A 211 3.97 5.87 -1.73
N GLU A 212 3.33 6.67 -2.59
CA GLU A 212 3.97 7.74 -3.37
C GLU A 212 4.37 8.89 -2.44
N LEU A 213 3.40 9.46 -1.70
CA LEU A 213 3.61 10.57 -0.77
C LEU A 213 4.74 10.31 0.22
N LEU A 214 4.72 9.17 0.92
CA LEU A 214 5.68 8.86 1.98
C LEU A 214 7.04 8.36 1.47
N SER A 215 7.17 8.17 0.16
CA SER A 215 8.44 7.81 -0.51
C SER A 215 9.14 9.00 -1.18
N LEU A 216 8.47 10.15 -1.25
CA LEU A 216 9.03 11.38 -1.80
C LEU A 216 10.32 11.76 -1.07
N ARG A 217 11.27 12.25 -1.86
CA ARG A 217 12.52 12.85 -1.39
C ARG A 217 12.53 14.35 -1.66
N VAL A 218 13.40 15.09 -0.97
CA VAL A 218 13.52 16.55 -1.18
C VAL A 218 13.83 16.86 -2.64
N HIS A 219 14.75 16.12 -3.27
CA HIS A 219 15.08 16.29 -4.70
C HIS A 219 13.97 15.88 -5.68
N ASP A 220 12.84 15.34 -5.22
CA ASP A 220 11.68 15.12 -6.09
C ASP A 220 10.88 16.40 -6.31
N VAL A 221 11.08 17.41 -5.44
CA VAL A 221 10.43 18.71 -5.53
C VAL A 221 11.32 19.64 -6.33
N HIS A 222 10.76 20.19 -7.41
CA HIS A 222 11.46 21.11 -8.30
C HIS A 222 10.74 22.44 -8.27
N PHE A 223 11.37 23.42 -7.62
CA PHE A 223 10.89 24.79 -7.58
C PHE A 223 11.23 25.53 -8.88
N GLY A 224 10.35 26.43 -9.29
CA GLY A 224 10.44 27.20 -10.53
C GLY A 224 9.17 28.02 -10.72
N ALA A 225 8.90 28.48 -11.95
CA ALA A 225 7.67 29.21 -12.26
C ALA A 225 6.41 28.41 -11.90
N ILE A 226 6.43 27.09 -12.15
CA ILE A 226 5.44 26.14 -11.64
C ILE A 226 6.21 25.10 -10.85
N THR A 227 5.87 24.94 -9.57
CA THR A 227 6.48 23.90 -8.73
C THR A 227 6.03 22.53 -9.23
N THR A 228 6.95 21.57 -9.36
CA THR A 228 6.62 20.22 -9.85
C THR A 228 7.17 19.15 -8.93
N ILE A 229 6.41 18.06 -8.78
CA ILE A 229 6.81 16.88 -8.01
C ILE A 229 7.01 15.69 -8.95
N THR A 230 8.19 15.09 -8.89
CA THR A 230 8.52 13.87 -9.63
C THR A 230 8.24 12.64 -8.79
N ILE A 231 7.28 11.83 -9.22
CA ILE A 231 7.03 10.49 -8.67
C ILE A 231 7.89 9.50 -9.41
N GLN A 232 8.75 8.76 -8.68
CA GLN A 232 9.62 7.75 -9.29
C GLN A 232 9.65 6.45 -8.48
N ARG A 233 9.73 5.33 -9.20
CA ARG A 233 9.96 4.03 -8.57
C ARG A 233 11.41 3.93 -8.12
N ARG A 234 11.62 3.48 -6.88
CA ARG A 234 12.94 3.27 -6.28
C ARG A 234 13.07 1.86 -5.72
N SER A 235 14.29 1.34 -5.74
CA SER A 235 14.67 0.17 -4.94
C SER A 235 14.57 0.48 -3.45
N MET A 236 14.54 -0.56 -2.62
CA MET A 236 14.59 -0.37 -1.17
C MET A 236 15.94 0.19 -0.77
N SER A 237 15.94 1.17 0.13
CA SER A 237 17.16 1.77 0.67
C SER A 237 17.45 1.24 2.06
N LYS A 238 18.73 0.96 2.35
CA LYS A 238 19.19 0.65 3.72
C LYS A 238 18.95 1.79 4.69
N ILE A 239 19.01 3.03 4.21
CA ILE A 239 18.88 4.22 5.05
C ILE A 239 17.43 4.46 5.51
N ASP A 240 16.45 3.71 4.97
CA ASP A 240 15.07 3.82 5.44
C ASP A 240 14.87 3.00 6.72
N PRO A 241 14.71 3.62 7.89
CA PRO A 241 14.63 2.89 9.15
C PRO A 241 13.25 2.24 9.36
N ARG A 242 12.25 2.56 8.53
CA ARG A 242 10.87 2.07 8.72
C ARG A 242 10.84 0.58 8.50
N ARG A 243 10.24 -0.19 9.41
CA ARG A 243 10.07 -1.66 9.26
C ARG A 243 9.35 -2.04 7.96
N ARG A 244 8.34 -1.27 7.56
CA ARG A 244 7.58 -1.47 6.32
C ARG A 244 7.68 -0.21 5.44
N PRO A 245 8.75 -0.08 4.63
CA PRO A 245 8.93 1.08 3.77
C PRO A 245 7.77 1.24 2.77
N PRO A 246 7.18 2.44 2.64
CA PRO A 246 6.25 2.75 1.58
C PRO A 246 6.97 2.74 0.22
N ARG A 247 6.27 2.27 -0.83
CA ARG A 247 6.83 2.18 -2.18
C ARG A 247 5.85 2.67 -3.24
N VAL A 248 6.42 3.25 -4.29
CA VAL A 248 5.72 3.57 -5.54
C VAL A 248 5.47 2.27 -6.30
N LYS A 249 4.19 1.91 -6.45
CA LYS A 249 3.76 0.70 -7.18
C LYS A 249 3.54 0.93 -8.67
N ARG A 250 3.40 2.18 -9.08
CA ARG A 250 2.91 2.61 -10.41
C ARG A 250 4.01 3.34 -11.18
N LEU A 251 3.80 3.57 -12.48
CA LEU A 251 4.80 4.25 -13.30
C LEU A 251 5.10 5.65 -12.74
N GLY A 252 6.34 6.08 -12.94
CA GLY A 252 6.77 7.42 -12.56
C GLY A 252 6.10 8.48 -13.45
N ARG A 253 5.96 9.69 -12.92
CA ARG A 253 5.36 10.84 -13.60
C ARG A 253 5.74 12.13 -12.90
N LYS A 254 5.74 13.24 -13.63
CA LYS A 254 5.97 14.59 -13.10
C LYS A 254 4.63 15.30 -13.02
N LEU A 255 4.27 15.80 -11.84
CA LEU A 255 2.97 16.42 -11.58
C LEU A 255 3.16 17.88 -11.15
N PRO A 256 2.41 18.83 -11.73
CA PRO A 256 2.48 20.24 -11.36
C PRO A 256 1.70 20.53 -10.08
N ILE A 257 2.23 21.46 -9.28
CA ILE A 257 1.52 22.18 -8.23
C ILE A 257 1.27 23.59 -8.77
N ASP A 258 0.04 23.80 -9.21
CA ASP A 258 -0.48 25.06 -9.76
C ASP A 258 -1.02 25.97 -8.64
N SER A 259 -0.28 26.00 -7.51
CA SER A 259 -0.61 26.80 -6.34
C SER A 259 0.69 27.38 -5.78
N SER A 260 0.90 28.68 -5.98
CA SER A 260 2.10 29.39 -5.52
C SER A 260 2.23 29.31 -4.00
N ARG A 261 1.13 29.52 -3.26
CA ARG A 261 1.10 29.36 -1.79
C ARG A 261 1.56 27.96 -1.36
N LEU A 262 1.07 26.90 -2.01
CA LEU A 262 1.48 25.55 -1.66
C LEU A 262 2.96 25.31 -1.97
N GLY A 263 3.47 25.89 -3.05
CA GLY A 263 4.90 25.91 -3.37
C GLY A 263 5.74 26.61 -2.30
N ILE A 264 5.33 27.81 -1.87
CA ILE A 264 6.00 28.59 -0.82
C ILE A 264 5.99 27.84 0.51
N LEU A 265 4.84 27.31 0.92
CA LEU A 265 4.71 26.53 2.16
C LEU A 265 5.54 25.24 2.11
N LEU A 266 5.69 24.63 0.94
CA LEU A 266 6.53 23.45 0.75
C LEU A 266 8.02 23.81 0.84
N ASP A 267 8.44 24.93 0.28
CA ASP A 267 9.80 25.47 0.41
C ASP A 267 10.13 25.80 1.88
N ASP A 268 9.25 26.55 2.56
CA ASP A 268 9.36 26.87 3.98
C ASP A 268 9.48 25.61 4.84
N TYR A 269 8.62 24.62 4.59
CA TYR A 269 8.72 23.33 5.27
C TYR A 269 10.09 22.66 5.03
N ILE A 270 10.59 22.64 3.79
CA ILE A 270 11.85 21.96 3.45
C ILE A 270 13.06 22.65 4.08
N ASN A 271 13.09 23.99 4.04
CA ASN A 271 14.24 24.81 4.43
C ASN A 271 14.25 25.13 5.93
N ASN A 272 13.08 25.20 6.58
CA ASN A 272 12.96 25.57 7.98
C ASN A 272 12.51 24.38 8.84
N GLU A 273 11.25 23.97 8.74
CA GLU A 273 10.66 23.02 9.69
C GLU A 273 11.28 21.62 9.64
N ARG A 274 11.52 21.13 8.42
CA ARG A 274 12.16 19.85 8.19
C ARG A 274 13.62 19.87 8.67
N GLN A 275 14.35 20.96 8.43
CA GLN A 275 15.73 21.11 8.93
C GLN A 275 15.77 21.15 10.45
N TRP A 276 14.78 21.81 11.09
CA TRP A 276 14.66 21.79 12.53
C TRP A 276 14.50 20.36 13.07
N CYS A 277 13.61 19.56 12.46
CA CYS A 277 13.41 18.16 12.86
C CYS A 277 14.66 17.30 12.68
N LEU A 278 15.52 17.59 11.69
CA LEU A 278 16.79 16.89 11.51
C LEU A 278 17.82 17.29 12.58
N LYS A 279 17.94 18.60 12.87
CA LYS A 279 18.90 19.13 13.85
C LYS A 279 18.59 18.71 15.29
N HIS A 280 17.31 18.59 15.64
CA HIS A 280 16.85 18.30 17.00
C HIS A 280 16.28 16.89 17.17
N GLY A 281 16.28 16.11 16.09
CA GLY A 281 15.75 14.76 16.05
C GLY A 281 16.80 13.69 16.34
N LYS A 282 16.39 12.44 16.15
CA LYS A 282 17.23 11.24 16.31
C LYS A 282 17.74 10.69 14.98
N ALA A 283 17.26 11.23 13.86
CA ALA A 283 17.58 10.71 12.55
C ALA A 283 18.98 11.14 12.11
N GLN A 284 19.69 10.21 11.46
CA GLN A 284 20.82 10.57 10.60
C GLN A 284 20.31 11.29 9.35
N GLU A 285 21.22 11.91 8.59
CA GLU A 285 20.90 12.57 7.32
C GLU A 285 20.00 11.68 6.44
N THR A 286 18.85 12.22 6.07
CA THR A 286 17.83 11.52 5.30
C THR A 286 17.34 12.40 4.17
N GLY A 287 17.14 11.81 3.00
CA GLY A 287 16.57 12.50 1.84
C GLY A 287 15.04 12.54 1.82
N PHE A 288 14.34 11.86 2.74
CA PHE A 288 12.87 11.78 2.72
C PHE A 288 12.23 13.14 2.98
N LEU A 289 11.16 13.46 2.22
CA LEU A 289 10.49 14.74 2.29
C LEU A 289 9.79 14.94 3.63
N PHE A 290 8.86 14.06 3.99
CA PHE A 290 8.06 14.19 5.21
C PHE A 290 8.65 13.41 6.38
N LEU A 291 8.94 14.13 7.47
CA LEU A 291 9.57 13.61 8.69
C LEU A 291 8.63 13.69 9.90
N SER A 292 8.84 12.81 10.88
CA SER A 292 8.30 12.96 12.23
C SER A 292 9.00 14.12 12.95
N ASP A 293 8.46 14.48 14.11
CA ASP A 293 9.02 15.53 14.97
C ASP A 293 10.41 15.12 15.52
N GLU A 294 10.75 13.83 15.43
CA GLU A 294 12.04 13.24 15.81
C GLU A 294 13.00 13.11 14.61
N GLY A 295 12.67 13.72 13.46
CA GLY A 295 13.47 13.67 12.23
C GLY A 295 13.36 12.37 11.43
N MET A 296 12.60 11.38 11.89
CA MET A 296 12.51 10.07 11.24
C MET A 296 11.53 10.11 10.05
N PRO A 297 11.76 9.35 8.96
CA PRO A 297 10.81 9.26 7.86
C PRO A 297 9.41 8.85 8.33
N LEU A 298 8.39 9.61 7.93
CA LEU A 298 7.04 9.40 8.45
C LEU A 298 6.48 8.02 8.04
N SER A 299 5.82 7.34 8.98
CA SER A 299 5.25 6.01 8.76
C SER A 299 3.84 6.06 8.17
N VAL A 300 3.44 4.96 7.51
CA VAL A 300 2.06 4.79 7.03
C VAL A 300 1.06 4.86 8.19
N ASP A 301 1.40 4.24 9.32
CA ASP A 301 0.53 4.20 10.51
C ASP A 301 0.30 5.60 11.08
N ARG A 302 1.33 6.47 11.08
CA ARG A 302 1.19 7.86 11.53
C ARG A 302 0.24 8.66 10.64
N LEU A 303 0.32 8.48 9.32
CA LEU A 303 -0.63 9.10 8.38
C LEU A 303 -2.04 8.56 8.56
N GLN A 304 -2.21 7.25 8.79
CA GLN A 304 -3.52 6.67 9.09
C GLN A 304 -4.10 7.20 10.41
N GLN A 305 -3.25 7.39 11.42
CA GLN A 305 -3.63 7.98 12.69
C GLN A 305 -4.09 9.43 12.51
N LEU A 306 -3.41 10.23 11.68
CA LEU A 306 -3.87 11.59 11.33
C LEU A 306 -5.32 11.60 10.82
N PHE A 307 -5.67 10.72 9.86
CA PHE A 307 -7.05 10.64 9.36
C PHE A 307 -8.05 10.09 10.39
N LYS A 308 -7.59 9.25 11.33
CA LYS A 308 -8.43 8.81 12.45
C LYS A 308 -8.72 9.96 13.39
N ASP A 309 -7.71 10.73 13.77
CA ASP A 309 -7.81 11.88 14.67
C ASP A 309 -8.71 12.97 14.07
N LEU A 310 -8.57 13.25 12.77
CA LEU A 310 -9.45 14.18 12.04
C LEU A 310 -10.92 13.76 12.11
N ARG A 311 -11.23 12.49 11.81
CA ARG A 311 -12.61 11.96 11.88
C ARG A 311 -13.17 11.98 13.30
N GLN A 312 -12.33 11.73 14.31
CA GLN A 312 -12.74 11.77 15.71
C GLN A 312 -13.00 13.20 16.18
N ARG A 313 -12.20 14.16 15.72
CA ARG A 313 -12.32 15.57 16.09
C ARG A 313 -13.50 16.26 15.40
N PHE A 314 -13.75 15.94 14.13
CA PHE A 314 -14.77 16.58 13.30
C PHE A 314 -15.75 15.56 12.69
N PRO A 315 -16.49 14.79 13.52
CA PRO A 315 -17.35 13.72 13.04
C PRO A 315 -18.61 14.20 12.29
N LYS A 316 -18.99 15.48 12.45
CA LYS A 316 -20.16 16.08 11.77
C LYS A 316 -19.79 16.56 10.36
N GLU A 317 -18.56 17.04 10.20
CA GLU A 317 -18.06 17.68 8.99
C GLU A 317 -17.29 16.69 8.10
N LEU A 318 -16.59 15.73 8.70
CA LEU A 318 -15.76 14.76 7.98
C LEU A 318 -16.39 13.35 7.99
N PRO A 319 -16.41 12.66 6.84
CA PRO A 319 -17.09 11.38 6.74
C PRO A 319 -16.29 10.24 7.40
N PRO A 320 -16.96 9.16 7.86
CA PRO A 320 -16.29 8.02 8.49
C PRO A 320 -15.33 7.29 7.56
N HIS A 321 -15.50 7.39 6.23
CA HIS A 321 -14.62 6.79 5.23
C HIS A 321 -13.41 7.66 4.83
N LEU A 322 -13.21 8.82 5.45
CA LEU A 322 -12.06 9.68 5.19
C LEU A 322 -10.74 8.93 5.43
N THR A 323 -9.96 8.80 4.37
CA THR A 323 -8.63 8.19 4.32
C THR A 323 -7.81 8.82 3.18
N ALA A 324 -6.50 8.59 3.12
CA ALA A 324 -5.70 8.97 1.96
C ALA A 324 -6.29 8.43 0.63
N HIS A 325 -6.86 7.23 0.65
CA HIS A 325 -7.44 6.61 -0.54
C HIS A 325 -8.77 7.25 -0.96
N SER A 326 -9.56 7.80 -0.01
CA SER A 326 -10.76 8.57 -0.36
C SER A 326 -10.41 9.88 -1.06
N LEU A 327 -9.30 10.54 -0.68
CA LEU A 327 -8.81 11.75 -1.35
C LEU A 327 -8.42 11.48 -2.81
N ARG A 328 -7.76 10.35 -3.07
CA ARG A 328 -7.46 9.91 -4.44
C ARG A 328 -8.72 9.68 -5.28
N TYR A 329 -9.78 9.12 -4.69
CA TYR A 329 -11.06 8.99 -5.39
C TYR A 329 -11.68 10.35 -5.65
N THR A 330 -11.65 11.27 -4.69
CA THR A 330 -12.10 12.66 -4.89
C THR A 330 -11.36 13.32 -6.06
N PHE A 331 -10.03 13.24 -6.10
CA PHE A 331 -9.21 13.75 -7.20
C PHE A 331 -9.65 13.19 -8.55
N THR A 332 -9.74 11.85 -8.65
CA THR A 332 -10.09 11.16 -9.90
C THR A 332 -11.50 11.52 -10.37
N ASP A 333 -12.46 11.55 -9.45
CA ASP A 333 -13.87 11.85 -9.74
C ASP A 333 -14.08 13.31 -10.17
N THR A 334 -13.36 14.25 -9.56
CA THR A 334 -13.47 15.66 -9.92
C THR A 334 -12.86 15.93 -11.29
N ILE A 335 -11.65 15.41 -11.57
CA ILE A 335 -11.05 15.54 -12.91
C ILE A 335 -11.93 14.89 -13.98
N TYR A 336 -12.43 13.69 -13.72
CA TYR A 336 -13.37 13.01 -14.63
C TYR A 336 -14.56 13.89 -14.99
N LYS A 337 -15.23 14.45 -13.97
CA LYS A 337 -16.39 15.33 -14.16
C LYS A 337 -16.05 16.59 -14.93
N GLU A 338 -14.86 17.15 -14.70
CA GLU A 338 -14.43 18.37 -15.35
C GLU A 338 -14.14 18.14 -16.83
N LEU A 339 -13.36 17.12 -17.16
CA LEU A 339 -13.10 16.74 -18.55
C LEU A 339 -14.39 16.40 -19.30
N ARG A 340 -15.34 15.73 -18.64
CA ARG A 340 -16.65 15.44 -19.23
C ARG A 340 -17.47 16.70 -19.52
N LYS A 341 -17.43 17.71 -18.62
CA LYS A 341 -18.09 19.02 -18.87
C LYS A 341 -17.47 19.78 -20.03
N GLN A 342 -16.16 19.62 -20.23
CA GLN A 342 -15.43 20.20 -21.35
C GLN A 342 -15.68 19.47 -22.68
N GLY A 343 -16.50 18.41 -22.69
CA GLY A 343 -16.83 17.66 -23.90
C GLY A 343 -15.73 16.70 -24.35
N VAL A 344 -14.79 16.33 -23.48
CA VAL A 344 -13.74 15.36 -23.82
C VAL A 344 -14.35 13.96 -23.95
N GLU A 345 -14.01 13.25 -25.03
CA GLU A 345 -14.43 11.87 -25.31
C GLU A 345 -14.02 10.88 -24.19
N GLU A 346 -14.90 9.93 -23.87
CA GLU A 346 -14.74 9.01 -22.73
C GLU A 346 -13.43 8.21 -22.79
N SER A 347 -13.08 7.68 -23.96
CA SER A 347 -11.83 6.91 -24.18
C SER A 347 -10.58 7.76 -23.93
N ARG A 348 -10.65 9.08 -24.19
CA ARG A 348 -9.56 10.02 -23.94
C ARG A 348 -9.46 10.37 -22.46
N ILE A 349 -10.60 10.55 -21.78
CA ILE A 349 -10.64 10.73 -20.32
C ILE A 349 -9.99 9.53 -19.61
N GLU A 350 -10.29 8.31 -20.04
CA GLU A 350 -9.68 7.11 -19.48
C GLU A 350 -8.14 7.14 -19.60
N LYS A 351 -7.60 7.43 -20.78
CA LYS A 351 -6.14 7.54 -21.01
C LYS A 351 -5.49 8.63 -20.14
N ILE A 352 -6.10 9.82 -20.04
CA ILE A 352 -5.64 10.91 -19.17
C ILE A 352 -5.60 10.46 -17.70
N LEU A 353 -6.69 9.86 -17.22
CA LEU A 353 -6.78 9.36 -15.85
C LEU A 353 -5.81 8.21 -15.59
N MET A 354 -5.51 7.35 -16.56
CA MET A 354 -4.50 6.31 -16.42
C MET A 354 -3.10 6.91 -16.23
N TRP A 355 -2.73 7.89 -17.07
CA TRP A 355 -1.45 8.61 -16.94
C TRP A 355 -1.32 9.30 -15.57
N LEU A 356 -2.34 10.07 -15.16
CA LEU A 356 -2.38 10.76 -13.86
C LEU A 356 -2.27 9.80 -12.67
N ARG A 357 -2.75 8.57 -12.84
CA ARG A 357 -2.73 7.53 -11.80
C ARG A 357 -1.47 6.68 -11.83
N GLY A 358 -0.62 6.83 -12.85
CA GLY A 358 0.54 5.99 -13.16
C GLY A 358 0.17 4.55 -13.50
N ASP A 359 -1.07 4.31 -13.93
CA ASP A 359 -1.53 2.99 -14.34
C ASP A 359 -0.96 2.68 -15.74
N SER A 360 -0.38 1.50 -15.93
CA SER A 360 0.12 1.03 -17.23
C SER A 360 -1.04 0.47 -18.06
N SER A 361 -1.23 0.94 -19.30
CA SER A 361 -2.10 0.30 -20.31
C SER A 361 -1.23 -0.53 -21.27
N PRO A 362 -1.69 -1.71 -21.72
CA PRO A 362 -1.11 -2.41 -22.87
C PRO A 362 -1.23 -1.64 -24.19
N GLU A 363 -2.23 -0.76 -24.32
CA GLU A 363 -2.59 -0.03 -25.56
C GLU A 363 -2.06 1.41 -25.64
N SER A 364 -1.21 1.86 -24.70
CA SER A 364 -0.75 3.26 -24.65
C SER A 364 0.38 3.60 -25.64
N GLN A 365 0.26 3.14 -26.89
CA GLN A 365 1.21 3.44 -27.98
C GLN A 365 0.58 4.30 -29.09
N ASP A 366 -0.32 5.22 -28.76
CA ASP A 366 -0.60 6.34 -29.68
C ASP A 366 0.52 7.38 -29.52
N ALA A 367 1.58 7.25 -30.33
CA ALA A 367 2.72 8.18 -30.33
C ALA A 367 2.36 9.62 -30.72
N TYR A 368 1.13 9.87 -31.20
CA TYR A 368 0.67 11.15 -31.69
C TYR A 368 -0.07 12.02 -30.66
N ILE A 369 -0.42 11.50 -29.48
CA ILE A 369 -1.18 12.25 -28.47
C ILE A 369 -0.39 12.34 -27.17
N ASP A 370 0.00 13.56 -26.78
CA ASP A 370 0.64 13.82 -25.50
C ASP A 370 -0.39 13.85 -24.36
N PHE A 371 -0.74 12.67 -23.87
CA PHE A 371 -1.62 12.52 -22.69
C PHE A 371 -1.01 13.14 -21.43
N GLY A 372 0.31 13.38 -21.37
CA GLY A 372 0.97 14.01 -20.24
C GLY A 372 0.69 15.51 -20.17
N ALA A 373 0.80 16.22 -21.30
CA ALA A 373 0.45 17.63 -21.39
C ALA A 373 -1.02 17.86 -20.99
N MET A 374 -1.93 17.08 -21.57
CA MET A 374 -3.36 17.14 -21.25
C MET A 374 -3.67 16.84 -19.78
N ALA A 375 -2.98 15.85 -19.22
CA ALA A 375 -3.13 15.49 -17.82
C ALA A 375 -2.67 16.62 -16.89
N ASN A 376 -1.55 17.28 -17.22
CA ASN A 376 -1.06 18.42 -16.46
C ASN A 376 -2.03 19.59 -16.51
N GLU A 377 -2.62 19.88 -17.67
CA GLU A 377 -3.66 20.90 -17.84
C GLU A 377 -4.92 20.56 -17.02
N ALA A 378 -5.37 19.31 -17.07
CA ALA A 378 -6.51 18.86 -16.27
C ALA A 378 -6.27 19.01 -14.76
N VAL A 379 -5.03 18.79 -14.32
CA VAL A 379 -4.60 18.98 -12.93
C VAL A 379 -4.58 20.46 -12.55
N ALA A 380 -4.04 21.33 -13.40
CA ALA A 380 -4.02 22.78 -13.20
C ALA A 380 -5.44 23.35 -13.05
N ASN A 381 -6.33 23.00 -14.00
CA ASN A 381 -7.75 23.39 -13.96
C ASN A 381 -8.45 22.90 -12.68
N PHE A 382 -8.18 21.66 -12.25
CA PHE A 382 -8.70 21.12 -11.01
C PHE A 382 -8.21 21.89 -9.77
N GLN A 383 -6.92 22.20 -9.71
CA GLN A 383 -6.34 22.94 -8.58
C GLN A 383 -6.91 24.36 -8.51
N SER A 384 -7.06 25.04 -9.64
CA SER A 384 -7.73 26.35 -9.75
C SER A 384 -9.19 26.31 -9.26
N LEU A 385 -9.96 25.27 -9.60
CA LEU A 385 -11.34 25.10 -9.12
C LEU A 385 -11.43 24.88 -7.60
N MET A 386 -10.45 24.19 -7.03
CA MET A 386 -10.39 23.97 -5.58
C MET A 386 -9.95 25.24 -4.84
N ALA A 387 -9.08 26.06 -5.44
CA ALA A 387 -8.61 27.32 -4.87
C ALA A 387 -9.70 28.41 -4.85
N SER A 388 -10.46 28.57 -5.94
CA SER A 388 -11.51 29.59 -6.11
C SER A 388 -12.70 29.51 -5.14
N LYS A 389 -12.74 28.52 -4.23
CA LYS A 389 -13.84 28.27 -3.28
C LYS A 389 -13.43 28.37 -1.80
N GLY A 390 -12.20 28.83 -1.53
CA GLY A 390 -11.70 29.06 -0.17
C GLY A 390 -12.17 30.39 0.42
N ASN A 391 -12.26 30.44 1.76
CA ASN A 391 -12.64 31.63 2.55
C ASN A 391 -11.44 32.36 3.17
N ALA A 392 -10.20 32.02 2.80
CA ALA A 392 -9.01 32.74 3.28
C ALA A 392 -8.78 33.97 2.40
N ASN A 393 -8.95 35.16 2.97
CA ASN A 393 -8.86 36.46 2.29
C ASN A 393 -7.46 36.89 1.84
N ASP A 394 -6.47 35.99 1.82
CA ASP A 394 -5.10 36.29 1.38
C ASP A 394 -4.63 35.28 0.33
N VAL A 395 -5.45 35.05 -0.70
CA VAL A 395 -5.01 34.43 -1.95
C VAL A 395 -4.91 35.51 -3.02
N PRO A 396 -3.81 36.28 -3.11
CA PRO A 396 -3.29 36.55 -4.44
C PRO A 396 -2.70 35.23 -4.96
N PHE A 397 -2.86 35.02 -6.26
CA PHE A 397 -2.22 33.96 -7.03
C PHE A 397 -0.77 33.69 -6.63
#